data_AF-A0AAV0BIC3-F1
#
_entry.id   AF-A0AAV0BIC3-F1
#
_cell.length_a   1.000
_cell.length_b   1.000
_cell.length_c   1.000
_cell.angle_alpha   90.00
_cell.angle_beta   90.00
_cell.angle_gamma   90.00
#
_symmetry.space_group_name_H-M   'P 1'
#
loop_
_entity.id
_entity.type
_entity.pdbx_description
1 polymer ?
#
loop_
_entity_poly.entity_id
_entity_poly.type
_entity_poly.pdbx_seq_one_letter_code
_entity_poly.pdbx_strand_id
1 'polypeptide(L)' 'GNTVKYRHSLGIYRIVEWSDLMSAHMVPGELIIRGLSDVSNPKGRGLLLLEEMRSKGNLTKDD' A
#
# COMPACT_ATOMS: atom_id res chain seq x y z
N GLY A 1 -2.32 9.40 3.12
CA GLY A 1 -2.82 9.00 4.45
C GLY A 1 -1.64 8.94 5.38
N ASN A 2 -1.69 9.67 6.50
CA ASN A 2 -0.49 9.86 7.34
C ASN A 2 -0.04 8.55 8.04
N THR A 3 -1.00 7.72 8.45
CA THR A 3 -0.72 6.46 9.15
C THR A 3 0.03 5.45 8.27
N VAL A 4 -0.35 5.30 7.00
CA VAL A 4 0.31 4.36 6.08
C VAL A 4 1.73 4.82 5.72
N LYS A 5 1.96 6.13 5.66
CA LYS A 5 3.28 6.72 5.46
C LYS A 5 4.25 6.25 6.54
N TYR A 6 3.90 6.47 7.81
CA TYR A 6 4.75 6.10 8.94
C TYR A 6 4.90 4.59 9.12
N ARG A 7 3.85 3.80 8.83
CA ARG A 7 3.96 2.33 8.90
C ARG A 7 4.98 1.75 7.91
N HIS A 8 5.14 2.38 6.75
CA HIS A 8 6.05 1.90 5.72
C HIS A 8 7.45 2.52 5.83
N SER A 9 7.56 3.80 6.19
CA SER A 9 8.87 4.49 6.27
C SER A 9 9.56 4.37 7.63
N LEU A 10 8.81 4.21 8.72
CA LEU A 10 9.35 4.14 10.08
C LEU A 10 9.14 2.74 10.68
N GLY A 11 9.31 2.65 12.00
CA GLY A 11 9.26 1.40 12.74
C GLY A 11 10.52 0.55 12.54
N ILE A 12 10.47 -0.67 13.05
CA ILE A 12 11.61 -1.61 13.00
C ILE A 12 11.83 -2.08 11.56
N TYR A 13 10.75 -2.29 10.81
CA TYR A 13 10.80 -2.92 9.49
C TYR A 13 11.19 -1.98 8.36
N ARG A 14 10.90 -0.67 8.45
CA ARG A 14 11.23 0.34 7.42
C ARG A 14 11.04 -0.19 5.98
N ILE A 15 9.83 -0.67 5.68
CA ILE A 15 9.50 -1.46 4.48
C ILE A 15 9.97 -0.79 3.18
N VAL A 16 9.86 0.53 3.08
CA VAL A 16 10.26 1.29 1.87
C VAL A 16 11.77 1.22 1.59
N GLU A 17 12.60 0.87 2.59
CA GLU A 17 14.05 0.74 2.41
C GLU A 17 14.43 -0.50 1.61
N TRP A 18 13.69 -1.59 1.72
CA TRP A 18 14.06 -2.89 1.13
C TRP A 18 13.06 -3.45 0.13
N SER A 19 11.79 -3.04 0.19
CA SER A 19 10.75 -3.57 -0.71
C SER A 19 10.67 -2.76 -1.98
N ASP A 20 11.04 -3.37 -3.12
CA ASP A 20 10.90 -2.74 -4.44
C ASP A 20 9.43 -2.55 -4.82
N LEU A 21 8.56 -3.46 -4.39
CA LEU A 21 7.11 -3.42 -4.61
C LEU A 21 6.38 -3.55 -3.28
N MET A 22 5.27 -2.82 -3.12
CA MET A 22 4.38 -2.91 -1.97
C MET A 22 2.94 -3.11 -2.45
N SER A 23 2.09 -3.73 -1.63
CA SER A 23 0.67 -3.91 -1.96
C SER A 23 -0.23 -3.03 -1.09
N ALA A 24 -1.31 -2.48 -1.64
CA ALA A 24 -2.31 -1.73 -0.88
C ALA A 24 -3.74 -2.08 -1.31
N HIS A 25 -4.66 -2.07 -0.34
CA HIS A 25 -6.10 -2.16 -0.59
C HIS A 25 -6.70 -0.77 -0.80
N MET A 26 -7.64 -0.66 -1.75
CA MET A 26 -8.33 0.59 -2.08
C MET A 26 -9.48 0.97 -1.14
N VAL A 27 -9.83 0.10 -0.18
CA VAL A 27 -10.92 0.32 0.79
C VAL A 27 -10.85 1.69 1.49
N PRO A 28 -9.67 2.22 1.91
CA PRO A 28 -9.59 3.54 2.56
C PRO A 28 -9.67 4.74 1.60
N GLY A 29 -9.80 4.52 0.29
CA GLY A 29 -9.81 5.55 -0.75
C GLY A 29 -8.42 6.03 -1.19
N GLU A 30 -8.40 6.95 -2.17
CA GLU A 30 -7.20 7.42 -2.88
C GLU A 30 -6.08 7.99 -1.98
N LEU A 31 -6.43 8.42 -0.76
CA LEU A 31 -5.45 8.96 0.18
C LEU A 31 -4.40 7.92 0.57
N ILE A 32 -4.70 6.61 0.50
CA ILE A 32 -3.68 5.58 0.77
C ILE A 32 -2.55 5.63 -0.25
N ILE A 33 -2.89 5.78 -1.55
CA ILE A 33 -1.92 5.87 -2.64
C ILE A 33 -1.04 7.08 -2.44
N ARG A 34 -1.63 8.27 -2.20
CA ARG A 34 -0.86 9.50 -1.98
C ARG A 34 0.11 9.37 -0.80
N GLY A 35 -0.35 8.79 0.31
CA GLY A 35 0.51 8.62 1.50
C GLY A 35 1.67 7.65 1.30
N LEU A 36 1.47 6.59 0.51
CA LEU A 36 2.54 5.65 0.17
C LEU A 36 3.49 6.26 -0.86
N SER A 37 2.93 6.92 -1.88
CA SER A 37 3.68 7.65 -2.92
C SER A 37 4.68 8.64 -2.35
N ASP A 38 4.31 9.37 -1.28
CA ASP A 38 5.18 10.33 -0.60
C ASP A 38 6.48 9.71 -0.08
N VAL A 39 6.47 8.43 0.28
CA VAL A 39 7.65 7.73 0.82
C VAL A 39 8.27 6.78 -0.19
N SER A 40 7.50 6.23 -1.12
CA SER A 40 7.96 5.27 -2.13
C SER A 40 8.64 5.93 -3.32
N ASN A 41 8.09 7.03 -3.85
CA ASN A 41 8.61 7.66 -5.07
C ASN A 41 10.05 8.16 -4.93
N PRO A 42 10.45 8.82 -3.82
CA PRO A 42 11.85 9.25 -3.65
C PRO A 42 12.86 8.10 -3.65
N LYS A 43 12.40 6.85 -3.42
CA LYS A 43 13.22 5.63 -3.44
C LYS A 43 12.97 4.76 -4.68
N GLY A 44 12.17 5.23 -5.64
CA GLY A 44 11.84 4.49 -6.85
C GLY A 44 11.07 3.18 -6.60
N ARG A 45 10.22 3.11 -5.56
CA ARG A 45 9.44 1.90 -5.24
C ARG A 45 8.07 1.91 -5.93
N GLY A 46 7.62 0.73 -6.34
CA GLY A 46 6.31 0.53 -6.98
C GLY A 46 5.22 0.10 -6.00
N LEU A 47 3.96 0.24 -6.44
CA LEU A 47 2.77 -0.12 -5.68
C LEU A 47 1.85 -1.00 -6.53
N LEU A 48 1.37 -2.11 -5.95
CA LEU A 48 0.35 -2.99 -6.50
C LEU A 48 -0.97 -2.75 -5.76
N LEU A 49 -2.02 -2.41 -6.51
CA LEU A 49 -3.36 -2.26 -5.95
C LEU A 49 -4.07 -3.61 -5.97
N LEU A 50 -4.62 -3.99 -4.82
CA LEU A 50 -5.38 -5.23 -4.68
C LEU A 50 -6.84 -4.95 -5.00
N GLU A 51 -7.25 -5.35 -6.20
CA GLU A 51 -8.61 -5.22 -6.73
C GLU A 51 -9.47 -6.44 -6.36
N GLU A 52 -8.99 -7.66 -6.63
CA GLU A 52 -9.71 -8.90 -6.33
C GLU A 52 -8.90 -9.79 -5.36
N MET A 53 -9.61 -10.48 -4.45
CA MET A 53 -9.01 -11.47 -3.55
C MET A 53 -9.67 -12.83 -3.77
N ARG A 54 -8.89 -13.93 -3.73
CA ARG A 54 -9.44 -15.30 -3.92
C ARG A 54 -10.06 -15.92 -2.66
N SER A 55 -10.09 -15.19 -1.54
CA SER A 55 -10.61 -15.71 -0.28
C SER A 55 -12.12 -15.91 -0.34
N LYS A 56 -12.59 -17.00 0.27
CA LYS A 56 -14.03 -17.30 0.40
C LYS A 56 -14.70 -16.18 1.21
N GLY A 57 -15.74 -15.56 0.63
CA GLY A 57 -16.48 -14.48 1.28
C GLY A 57 -15.79 -13.12 1.27
N ASN A 58 -14.85 -12.88 0.34
CA ASN A 58 -14.23 -11.57 0.19
C ASN A 58 -15.24 -10.50 -0.27
N LEU A 59 -14.98 -9.25 0.11
CA LEU A 59 -15.82 -8.09 -0.18
C LEU A 59 -15.32 -7.29 -1.39
N THR A 60 -14.37 -7.84 -2.15
CA THR A 60 -13.69 -7.17 -3.27
C THR A 60 -13.96 -7.94 -4.57
N LYS A 61 -15.19 -8.46 -4.71
CA LYS A 61 -15.63 -9.14 -5.93
C LYS A 61 -16.30 -8.15 -6.85
N ASP A 62 -16.08 -8.34 -8.15
CA ASP A 62 -16.69 -7.57 -9.22
C ASP A 62 -17.97 -8.28 -9.72
N ASP A 63 -18.85 -8.62 -8.77
CA ASP A 63 -20.14 -9.30 -8.99
C ASP A 63 -21.28 -8.28 -9.21
#